data_AF-A0AAU5LV52-F1
#
_entry.id   AF-A0AAU5LV52-F1
#
_cell.length_a   1.000
_cell.length_b   1.000
_cell.length_c   1.000
_cell.angle_alpha   90.00
_cell.angle_beta   90.00
_cell.angle_gamma   90.00
#
_symmetry.space_group_name_H-M   'P 1'
#
loop_
_entity.id
_entity.type
_entity.pdbx_description
1 polymer ?
#
loop_
_entity_poly.entity_id
_entity_poly.type
_entity_poly.pdbx_seq_one_letter_code
_entity_poly.pdbx_strand_id
1 'polypeptide(L)' 'MAITPEHWGEWLDPRNHDIDQLRSLMAPPLDGSLDIYAVSKLVSSVRNNGPELLEPLPAS' A
#
# COMPACT_ATOMS: atom_id res chain seq x y z
N MET A 1 6.48 -3.28 3.83
CA MET A 1 6.22 -2.61 5.12
C MET A 1 5.05 -1.67 4.94
N ALA A 2 4.20 -1.53 5.95
CA ALA A 2 3.04 -0.64 5.95
C ALA A 2 2.96 0.09 7.31
N ILE A 3 2.25 1.23 7.33
CA ILE A 3 1.91 1.97 8.54
C ILE A 3 0.40 1.82 8.77
N THR A 4 0.00 1.35 9.95
CA THR A 4 -1.42 1.25 10.30
C THR A 4 -2.04 2.65 10.46
N PRO A 5 -3.35 2.81 10.23
CA PRO A 5 -4.02 4.11 10.33
C PRO A 5 -3.81 4.82 11.68
N GLU A 6 -3.68 4.07 12.77
CA GLU A 6 -3.42 4.58 14.12
C GLU A 6 -2.09 5.32 14.25
N HIS A 7 -1.10 4.98 13.42
CA HIS A 7 0.24 5.57 13.45
C HIS A 7 0.46 6.67 12.40
N TRP A 8 -0.56 7.01 11.59
CA TRP A 8 -0.42 8.03 10.56
C TRP A 8 -0.10 9.42 11.12
N GLY A 9 -0.65 9.77 12.29
CA GLY A 9 -0.37 11.07 12.93
C GLY A 9 1.11 11.26 13.22
N GLU A 10 1.74 10.27 13.87
CA GLU A 10 3.17 10.28 14.18
C GLU A 10 4.03 10.23 12.92
N TRP A 11 3.63 9.43 11.92
CA TRP A 11 4.35 9.30 10.65
C TRP A 11 4.30 10.56 9.77
N LEU A 12 3.19 11.31 9.81
CA LEU A 12 2.97 12.49 8.98
C LEU A 12 3.27 13.81 9.71
N ASP A 13 3.67 13.81 10.99
CA ASP A 13 4.02 15.05 11.70
C ASP A 13 5.35 15.61 11.16
N PRO A 14 5.36 16.77 10.47
CA PRO A 14 6.58 17.35 9.92
C PRO A 14 7.56 17.84 11.00
N ARG A 15 7.16 17.88 12.26
CA ARG A 15 8.01 18.27 13.40
C ARG A 15 8.67 17.06 14.05
N ASN A 16 8.26 15.84 13.68
CA ASN A 16 8.87 14.63 14.19
C ASN A 16 10.12 14.29 13.37
N HIS A 17 11.29 14.43 13.97
CA HIS A 17 12.58 14.14 13.35
C HIS A 17 13.25 12.89 13.94
N ASP A 18 12.56 12.15 14.82
CA ASP A 18 13.09 10.92 15.40
C ASP A 18 12.94 9.76 14.40
N ILE A 19 13.99 9.54 13.61
CA ILE A 19 14.00 8.52 12.56
C ILE A 19 13.87 7.10 13.12
N ASP A 20 14.41 6.84 14.31
CA ASP A 20 14.38 5.49 14.89
C ASP A 20 12.98 5.17 15.43
N GLN A 21 12.33 6.15 16.05
CA GLN A 21 10.92 6.06 16.40
C GLN A 21 10.04 5.85 15.15
N LEU A 22 10.21 6.66 14.10
CA LEU A 22 9.44 6.54 12.86
C LEU A 22 9.64 5.17 12.19
N ARG A 23 10.86 4.61 12.23
CA ARG A 23 11.14 3.26 11.73
C ARG A 23 10.40 2.19 12.50
N SER A 24 10.24 2.35 13.81
CA SER A 24 9.51 1.38 14.65
C SER A 24 8.01 1.30 14.33
N LEU A 25 7.44 2.33 13.69
CA LEU A 25 6.03 2.35 13.24
C LEU A 25 5.80 1.47 12.00
N MET A 26 6.85 1.16 11.24
CA MET A 26 6.78 0.30 10.06
C MET A 26 6.73 -1.17 10.47
N ALA A 27 5.62 -1.82 10.17
CA ALA A 27 5.44 -3.25 10.38
C ALA A 27 5.16 -3.97 9.06
N PRO A 28 5.42 -5.29 8.95
CA PRO A 28 4.76 -6.09 7.93
C PRO A 28 3.23 -5.96 8.12
N PRO A 29 2.45 -5.94 7.03
CA PRO A 29 1.00 -6.11 7.14
C PRO A 29 0.68 -7.39 7.92
N LEU A 30 -0.39 -7.37 8.71
CA LEU A 30 -0.83 -8.57 9.42
C LEU A 30 -1.19 -9.66 8.39
N ASP A 31 -0.88 -10.91 8.71
CA ASP A 31 -1.24 -12.03 7.85
C ASP A 31 -2.74 -12.02 7.55
N GLY A 32 -3.10 -12.06 6.27
CA GLY A 32 -4.50 -11.98 5.81
C GLY A 32 -5.11 -10.57 5.81
N SER A 33 -4.37 -9.52 6.16
CA SER A 33 -4.85 -8.13 6.01
C SER A 33 -4.72 -7.58 4.58
N LEU A 34 -4.19 -8.38 3.65
CA LEU A 34 -3.95 -8.00 2.27
C LEU A 34 -4.47 -9.09 1.34
N ASP A 35 -5.45 -8.73 0.51
CA ASP A 35 -5.92 -9.55 -0.59
C ASP A 35 -5.09 -9.28 -1.84
N ILE A 36 -4.72 -10.35 -2.56
CA ILE A 36 -3.93 -10.29 -3.78
C ILE A 36 -4.68 -11.03 -4.89
N TYR A 37 -4.85 -10.39 -6.04
CA TYR A 37 -5.51 -10.98 -7.20
C TYR A 37 -4.84 -10.54 -8.51
N ALA A 38 -5.04 -11.33 -9.57
CA ALA A 38 -4.47 -11.05 -10.88
C ALA A 38 -5.27 -9.96 -11.61
N VAL A 39 -4.57 -9.03 -12.26
CA VAL A 39 -5.15 -7.96 -13.07
C VAL A 39 -4.57 -7.97 -14.49
N SER A 40 -5.18 -7.19 -15.40
CA SER A 40 -4.70 -7.05 -16.77
C SER A 40 -3.27 -6.51 -16.85
N LYS A 41 -2.48 -7.01 -17.81
CA LYS A 41 -1.13 -6.48 -18.12
C LYS A 41 -1.14 -5.03 -18.58
N LEU A 42 -2.30 -4.47 -18.94
CA LEU A 42 -2.45 -3.06 -19.29
C LEU A 42 -1.94 -2.12 -18.18
N VAL A 43 -1.93 -2.56 -16.92
CA VAL A 43 -1.40 -1.80 -15.77
C VAL A 43 0.09 -1.47 -15.91
N SER A 44 0.84 -2.19 -16.75
CA SER A 44 2.28 -1.96 -16.94
C SER A 44 2.63 -0.71 -17.74
N SER A 45 1.62 0.01 -18.24
CA SER A 45 1.80 1.25 -19.02
C SER A 45 1.18 2.42 -18.28
N VAL A 46 2.00 3.39 -17.88
CA VAL A 46 1.58 4.64 -17.20
C VAL A 46 0.62 5.52 -18.02
N ARG A 47 0.48 5.23 -19.32
CA ARG A 47 -0.48 5.93 -20.20
C ARG A 47 -1.92 5.49 -19.93
N ASN A 48 -2.12 4.31 -19.35
CA ASN A 48 -3.42 3.80 -18.97
C ASN A 48 -3.71 4.24 -17.53
N ASN A 49 -4.87 4.87 -17.28
CA ASN A 49 -5.29 5.33 -15.94
C ASN A 49 -6.79 5.09 -15.71
N GLY A 50 -7.34 4.06 -16.34
CA GLY A 50 -8.74 3.69 -16.19
C GLY A 50 -8.98 2.75 -14.99
N PRO A 51 -10.20 2.72 -14.43
CA PRO A 51 -10.56 1.85 -13.31
C PRO A 51 -10.43 0.35 -13.64
N GLU A 52 -10.54 -0.02 -14.91
CA GLU A 52 -10.41 -1.40 -15.41
C GLU A 52 -9.04 -2.03 -15.11
N LEU A 53 -8.02 -1.22 -14.80
CA LEU A 53 -6.69 -1.70 -14.45
C LEU A 53 -6.63 -2.40 -13.09
N LEU A 54 -7.62 -2.14 -12.24
CA LEU A 54 -7.76 -2.78 -10.92
C LEU A 54 -8.85 -3.86 -10.92
N GLU A 55 -9.51 -4.12 -12.05
CA GLU A 55 -10.50 -5.19 -12.14
C GLU A 55 -9.81 -6.57 -12.13
N PRO A 56 -10.30 -7.53 -11.32
CA PRO A 56 -9.76 -8.89 -11.33
C PRO A 56 -9.93 -9.56 -12.69
N LEU A 57 -8.92 -10.33 -13.11
CA LEU A 57 -9.05 -11.19 -14.28
C LEU A 57 -10.07 -12.32 -14.02
N PRO A 58 -10.83 -12.74 -15.05
CA PRO A 58 -11.66 -13.92 -14.95
C PRO A 58 -10.83 -15.15 -14.54
N ALA A 59 -11.38 -15.98 -13.65
CA ALA A 59 -10.79 -17.28 -13.37
C ALA A 59 -10.74 -18.10 -14.67
N SER A 60 -9.54 -18.59 -15.02
CA SER A 60 -9.34 -19.45 -16.20
C SER A 60 -9.86 -20.85 -15.97
#